data_AF-A0A350YV89-F1
#
_entry.id   AF-A0A350YV89-F1
#
_cell.length_a   1.000
_cell.length_b   1.000
_cell.length_c   1.000
_cell.angle_alpha   90.00
_cell.angle_beta   90.00
_cell.angle_gamma   90.00
#
_symmetry.space_group_name_H-M   'P 1'
#
loop_
_entity.id
_entity.type
_entity.pdbx_description
1 polymer ?
#
loop_
_entity_poly.entity_id
_entity_poly.type
_entity_poly.pdbx_seq_one_letter_code
_entity_poly.pdbx_strand_id
1 'polypeptide(L)'
;MDDNQNFMDNLLGKVEDLVKTSIELVRLKTVDKLSDVLSSALPGIILGVVLLFMILMLSIAASLYLGEITGQSWYGFLIVSGFYLIVIIILTLFRKPIKKQIGNTIIKKTLN
;
A
#
# COMPACT_ATOMS: atom_id res chain seq x y z
N MET A 1 46.61 -38.62 12.35
CA MET A 1 45.13 -38.51 12.34
C MET A 1 44.72 -37.04 12.10
N ASP A 2 45.61 -36.23 11.52
CA ASP A 2 45.58 -34.76 11.62
C ASP A 2 45.13 -34.07 10.32
N ASP A 3 45.19 -34.78 9.18
CA ASP A 3 44.77 -34.25 7.87
C ASP A 3 43.24 -34.05 7.77
N ASN A 4 42.46 -34.92 8.41
CA ASN A 4 41.00 -34.88 8.34
C ASN A 4 40.40 -33.70 9.15
N GLN A 5 41.06 -33.29 10.24
CA GLN A 5 40.61 -32.14 11.03
C GLN A 5 40.80 -30.83 10.25
N ASN A 6 41.98 -30.64 9.64
CA ASN A 6 42.28 -29.47 8.81
C ASN A 6 41.35 -29.36 7.59
N PHE A 7 40.93 -30.48 6.99
CA PHE A 7 39.98 -30.47 5.88
C PHE A 7 38.57 -30.05 6.33
N MET A 8 38.09 -30.58 7.47
CA MET A 8 36.80 -30.18 8.04
C MET A 8 36.78 -28.70 8.44
N ASP A 9 37.84 -28.20 9.06
CA ASP A 9 37.95 -26.79 9.45
C ASP A 9 37.95 -25.85 8.24
N ASN A 10 38.59 -26.24 7.14
CA ASN A 10 38.62 -25.46 5.90
C ASN A 10 37.25 -25.45 5.18
N LEU A 11 36.50 -26.56 5.24
CA LEU A 11 35.12 -26.60 4.74
C LEU A 11 34.17 -25.77 5.60
N LEU A 12 34.31 -25.84 6.92
CA LEU A 12 33.52 -25.02 7.86
C LEU A 12 33.79 -23.54 7.64
N GLY A 13 35.04 -23.11 7.46
CA GLY A 13 35.39 -21.73 7.14
C GLY A 13 34.78 -21.24 5.82
N LYS A 14 34.81 -22.06 4.76
CA LYS A 14 34.14 -21.71 3.50
C LYS A 14 32.63 -21.60 3.63
N VAL A 15 32.00 -22.48 4.41
CA VAL A 15 30.55 -22.40 4.67
C VAL A 15 30.23 -21.16 5.48
N GLU A 16 31.05 -20.79 6.46
CA GLU A 16 30.88 -19.58 7.24
C GLU A 16 30.99 -18.32 6.37
N ASP A 17 31.98 -18.26 5.47
CA ASP A 17 32.13 -17.16 4.52
C ASP A 17 30.95 -17.07 3.54
N LEU A 18 30.44 -18.20 3.07
CA LEU A 18 29.23 -18.24 2.23
C LEU A 18 27.98 -17.78 2.98
N VAL A 19 27.83 -18.16 4.26
CA VAL A 19 26.72 -17.73 5.11
C VAL A 19 26.82 -16.24 5.40
N LYS A 20 28.00 -15.72 5.75
CA LYS A 20 28.25 -14.28 5.91
C LYS A 20 27.89 -13.51 4.63
N THR A 21 28.39 -13.97 3.49
CA THR A 21 28.10 -13.35 2.19
C THR A 21 26.61 -13.39 1.88
N SER A 22 25.93 -14.51 2.14
CA SER A 22 24.49 -14.64 1.92
C SER A 22 23.68 -13.69 2.81
N ILE A 23 24.05 -13.54 4.08
CA ILE A 23 23.43 -12.61 5.02
C ILE A 23 23.64 -11.16 4.56
N GLU A 24 24.86 -10.82 4.12
CA GLU A 24 25.20 -9.50 3.62
C GLU A 24 24.45 -9.15 2.33
N LEU A 25 24.35 -10.09 1.41
CA LEU A 25 23.54 -9.96 0.19
C LEU A 25 22.05 -9.76 0.51
N VAL A 26 21.50 -10.49 1.47
CA VAL A 26 20.10 -10.31 1.91
C VAL A 26 19.91 -8.93 2.53
N ARG A 27 20.84 -8.48 3.38
CA ARG A 27 20.79 -7.15 3.98
C ARG A 27 20.81 -6.06 2.91
N LEU A 28 21.75 -6.12 1.97
CA LEU A 28 21.89 -5.14 0.91
C LEU A 28 20.66 -5.12 0.01
N LYS A 29 20.19 -6.29 -0.44
CA LYS A 29 19.01 -6.43 -1.30
C LYS A 29 17.72 -5.98 -0.60
N THR A 30 17.64 -6.13 0.72
CA THR A 30 16.53 -5.63 1.52
C THR A 30 16.56 -4.11 1.56
N VAL A 31 17.71 -3.50 1.82
CA VAL A 31 17.87 -2.03 1.80
C VAL A 31 17.56 -1.46 0.43
N ASP A 32 18.05 -2.07 -0.66
CA ASP A 32 17.77 -1.61 -2.03
C ASP A 32 16.28 -1.70 -2.36
N LYS A 33 15.63 -2.84 -2.09
CA LYS A 33 14.19 -3.00 -2.31
C LYS A 33 13.36 -2.03 -1.49
N LEU A 34 13.71 -1.84 -0.22
CA LEU A 34 13.03 -0.87 0.64
C LEU A 34 13.22 0.54 0.11
N SER A 35 14.43 0.88 -0.31
CA SER A 35 14.73 2.20 -0.87
C SER A 35 13.98 2.45 -2.17
N ASP A 36 13.87 1.46 -3.05
CA ASP A 36 13.15 1.56 -4.32
C ASP A 36 11.63 1.68 -4.10
N VAL A 37 11.07 0.87 -3.19
CA VAL A 37 9.66 0.96 -2.79
C VAL A 37 9.35 2.29 -2.13
N LEU A 38 10.19 2.75 -1.19
CA LEU A 38 10.00 4.03 -0.52
C LEU A 38 10.16 5.18 -1.51
N SER A 39 11.16 5.16 -2.38
CA SER A 39 11.42 6.23 -3.36
C SER A 39 10.28 6.36 -4.37
N SER A 40 9.68 5.24 -4.78
CA SER A 40 8.52 5.25 -5.68
C SER A 40 7.21 5.57 -4.97
N ALA A 41 7.04 5.19 -3.71
CA ALA A 41 5.80 5.41 -2.94
C ALA A 41 5.73 6.78 -2.27
N LEU A 42 6.86 7.33 -1.78
CA LEU A 42 6.93 8.60 -1.04
C LEU A 42 6.25 9.75 -1.78
N PRO A 43 6.55 10.03 -3.07
CA PRO A 43 5.88 11.10 -3.81
C PRO A 43 4.37 10.89 -3.91
N GLY A 44 3.93 9.64 -4.13
CA GLY A 44 2.51 9.28 -4.21
C GLY A 44 1.79 9.47 -2.87
N ILE A 45 2.43 9.11 -1.76
CA ILE A 45 1.89 9.32 -0.40
C ILE A 45 1.78 10.82 -0.11
N ILE A 46 2.82 11.61 -0.39
CA ILE A 46 2.80 13.06 -0.16
C ILE A 46 1.65 13.70 -0.95
N LEU A 47 1.54 13.39 -2.24
CA LEU A 47 0.45 13.90 -3.07
C LEU A 47 -0.92 13.44 -2.55
N GLY A 48 -1.04 12.18 -2.14
CA GLY A 48 -2.26 11.62 -1.57
C GLY A 48 -2.68 12.33 -0.28
N VAL A 49 -1.74 12.64 0.61
CA VAL A 49 -2.00 13.39 1.84
C VAL A 49 -2.45 14.82 1.53
N VAL A 50 -1.78 15.51 0.61
CA VAL A 50 -2.17 16.87 0.20
C VAL A 50 -3.59 16.89 -0.39
N LEU A 51 -3.90 15.94 -1.28
CA LEU A 51 -5.24 15.78 -1.85
C LEU A 51 -6.29 15.47 -0.79
N LEU A 52 -5.98 14.59 0.17
CA LEU A 52 -6.87 14.27 1.27
C LEU A 52 -7.21 15.52 2.09
N PHE A 53 -6.20 16.32 2.45
CA PHE A 53 -6.40 17.58 3.18
C PHE A 53 -7.24 18.58 2.37
N MET A 54 -7.00 18.68 1.05
CA MET A 54 -7.79 19.53 0.17
C MET A 54 -9.28 19.10 0.17
N ILE A 55 -9.56 17.81 -0.02
CA ILE A 55 -10.92 17.27 -0.03
C ILE A 55 -11.62 17.47 1.32
N LEU A 56 -10.90 17.29 2.43
CA LEU A 56 -11.43 17.53 3.78
C LEU A 56 -11.82 18.99 3.96
N MET A 57 -10.95 19.93 3.60
CA MET A 57 -11.27 21.36 3.67
C MET A 57 -12.45 21.72 2.78
N LEU A 58 -12.52 21.15 1.57
CA LEU A 58 -13.64 21.38 0.65
C LEU A 58 -14.95 20.84 1.23
N SER A 59 -14.91 19.69 1.91
CA SER A 59 -16.08 19.10 2.58
C SER A 59 -16.56 19.95 3.75
N ILE A 60 -15.64 20.49 4.54
CA ILE A 60 -15.96 21.40 5.64
C ILE A 60 -16.56 22.71 5.10
N ALA A 61 -15.95 23.29 4.07
CA ALA A 61 -16.45 24.51 3.43
C ALA A 61 -17.86 24.30 2.83
N ALA A 62 -18.07 23.20 2.11
CA ALA A 62 -19.38 22.83 1.58
C ALA A 62 -20.40 22.65 2.71
N SER A 63 -20.03 21.93 3.77
CA SER A 63 -20.88 21.74 4.94
C SER A 63 -21.28 23.07 5.59
N LEU A 64 -20.33 23.97 5.82
CA LEU A 64 -20.61 25.28 6.41
C LEU A 64 -21.51 26.13 5.50
N TYR A 65 -21.26 26.14 4.20
CA TYR A 65 -22.08 26.86 3.23
C TYR A 65 -23.53 26.33 3.20
N LEU A 66 -23.70 25.00 3.15
CA LEU A 66 -25.03 24.39 3.23
C LEU A 66 -25.70 24.65 4.58
N GLY A 67 -24.92 24.63 5.67
CA GLY A 67 -25.36 24.94 7.02
C GLY A 67 -25.85 26.37 7.21
N GLU A 68 -25.21 27.33 6.53
CA GLU A 68 -25.61 28.74 6.55
C GLU A 68 -26.94 28.95 5.82
N ILE A 69 -27.14 28.29 4.67
CA ILE A 69 -28.42 28.34 3.92
C ILE A 69 -29.56 27.68 4.71
N THR A 70 -29.27 26.60 5.43
CA THR A 70 -30.26 25.87 6.25
C THR A 70 -30.46 26.48 7.64
N GLY A 71 -29.74 27.54 7.98
CA GLY A 71 -29.84 28.27 9.25
C GLY A 71 -29.27 27.53 10.46
N GLN A 72 -28.81 26.29 10.31
CA GLN A 72 -28.13 25.54 11.36
C GLN A 72 -27.00 24.67 10.78
N SER A 73 -25.79 24.84 11.32
CA SER A 73 -24.57 24.20 10.79
C SER A 73 -24.62 22.67 10.78
N TRP A 74 -25.43 22.03 11.63
CA TRP A 74 -25.52 20.57 11.68
C TRP A 74 -26.14 19.94 10.43
N TYR A 75 -27.06 20.65 9.74
CA TYR A 75 -27.69 20.15 8.52
C TYR A 75 -26.69 19.99 7.38
N GLY A 76 -25.75 20.93 7.26
CA GLY A 76 -24.69 20.87 6.26
C GLY A 76 -23.84 19.60 6.39
N PHE A 77 -23.45 19.25 7.62
CA PHE A 77 -22.68 18.04 7.87
C PHE A 77 -23.49 16.77 7.60
N LEU A 78 -24.80 16.80 7.90
CA LEU A 78 -25.69 15.66 7.71
C LEU A 78 -25.89 15.36 6.22
N ILE A 79 -26.07 16.39 5.40
CA ILE A 79 -26.22 16.25 3.93
C ILE A 79 -24.92 15.72 3.32
N VAL A 80 -23.77 16.30 3.68
CA VAL A 80 -22.47 15.88 3.15
C VAL A 80 -22.13 14.44 3.58
N SER A 81 -22.38 14.09 4.83
CA SER A 81 -22.20 12.73 5.34
C SER A 81 -23.13 11.72 4.65
N GLY A 82 -24.40 12.07 4.45
CA GLY A 82 -25.36 11.25 3.72
C GLY A 82 -24.93 11.00 2.27
N PHE A 83 -24.40 12.02 1.59
CA PHE A 83 -23.83 11.89 0.25
C PHE A 83 -22.64 10.90 0.25
N TYR A 84 -21.72 11.02 1.20
CA TYR A 84 -20.61 10.06 1.32
C TYR A 84 -21.08 8.63 1.58
N LEU A 85 -22.14 8.45 2.37
CA LEU A 85 -22.73 7.13 2.64
C LEU A 85 -23.32 6.51 1.37
N ILE A 86 -24.02 7.30 0.55
CA ILE A 86 -24.55 6.86 -0.75
C ILE A 86 -23.39 6.45 -1.69
N VAL A 87 -22.32 7.24 -1.76
CA VAL A 87 -21.14 6.92 -2.56
C VAL A 87 -20.53 5.59 -2.12
N ILE A 88 -20.41 5.33 -0.81
CA ILE A 88 -19.91 4.05 -0.27
C ILE A 88 -20.83 2.88 -0.67
N ILE A 89 -22.15 3.05 -0.57
CA ILE A 89 -23.12 2.02 -0.98
C ILE A 89 -22.96 1.71 -2.48
N ILE A 90 -22.85 2.74 -3.32
CA ILE A 90 -22.61 2.58 -4.75
C ILE A 90 -21.31 1.82 -4.96
N LEU A 91 -20.17 2.28 -4.41
CA LEU A 91 -18.88 1.61 -4.58
C LEU A 91 -18.93 0.14 -4.15
N THR A 92 -19.59 -0.17 -3.03
CA THR A 92 -19.68 -1.55 -2.53
C THR A 92 -20.57 -2.46 -3.39
N LEU A 93 -21.65 -1.94 -3.99
CA LEU A 93 -22.44 -2.65 -4.99
C LEU A 93 -21.62 -2.94 -6.25
N PHE A 94 -20.91 -1.93 -6.78
CA PHE A 94 -20.07 -2.06 -7.98
C PHE A 94 -18.79 -2.88 -7.73
N ARG A 95 -18.34 -3.03 -6.48
CA ARG A 95 -17.16 -3.87 -6.15
C ARG A 95 -17.40 -5.36 -6.41
N LYS A 96 -18.65 -5.85 -6.25
CA LYS A 96 -19.01 -7.27 -6.49
C LYS A 96 -18.75 -7.72 -7.94
N PRO A 97 -19.18 -7.00 -9.00
CA PRO A 97 -18.88 -7.39 -10.38
C PRO A 97 -17.40 -7.21 -10.76
N ILE A 98 -16.71 -6.18 -10.24
CA ILE A 98 -15.29 -5.92 -10.58
C ILE A 98 -14.38 -7.08 -10.12
N LYS A 99 -14.61 -7.62 -8.91
CA LYS A 99 -13.83 -8.76 -8.39
C LYS A 99 -14.03 -10.03 -9.25
N LYS A 100 -15.24 -10.22 -9.80
CA LYS A 100 -15.60 -11.36 -10.67
C LYS A 100 -15.02 -11.20 -12.08
N GLN A 101 -14.97 -9.97 -12.60
CA GLN A 101 -14.48 -9.68 -13.94
C GLN A 101 -12.93 -9.76 -14.03
N ILE A 102 -12.22 -9.27 -13.02
CA ILE A 102 -10.74 -9.35 -12.97
C ILE A 102 -10.28 -10.81 -12.88
N GLY A 103 -10.93 -11.63 -12.05
CA GLY A 103 -10.61 -13.05 -11.94
C GLY A 103 -10.77 -13.80 -13.27
N ASN A 104 -11.85 -13.52 -14.00
CA ASN A 104 -12.11 -14.19 -15.28
C ASN A 104 -11.12 -13.77 -16.39
N THR A 105 -10.64 -12.52 -16.36
CA THR A 105 -9.63 -12.04 -17.31
C THR A 105 -8.26 -12.65 -17.05
N ILE A 106 -7.86 -12.82 -15.78
CA ILE A 106 -6.56 -13.43 -15.43
C ILE A 106 -6.56 -14.92 -15.83
N ILE A 107 -7.62 -15.67 -15.51
CA ILE A 107 -7.72 -17.10 -15.83
C ILE A 107 -7.72 -17.34 -17.35
N LYS A 108 -8.39 -16.48 -18.13
CA LYS A 108 -8.45 -16.61 -19.58
C LYS A 108 -7.11 -16.28 -20.27
N LYS A 109 -6.22 -15.53 -19.61
CA LYS A 109 -4.89 -15.19 -20.12
C LYS A 109 -3.82 -16.23 -19.77
N THR A 110 -4.06 -17.10 -18.80
CA THR A 110 -3.14 -18.17 -18.39
C THR A 110 -3.44 -19.53 -19.05
N LEU A 111 -4.64 -19.71 -19.61
CA LEU A 111 -5.09 -20.96 -20.23
C LEU A 111 -5.10 -20.94 -21.77
N ASN A 112 -4.56 -19.89 -22.40
CA ASN A 112 -4.43 -19.78 -23.85
C ASN A 112 -3.04 -19.27 -24.25
#